data_AF-A0A8H6T184-F1
#
_entry.id   AF-A0A8H6T184-F1
#
_cell.length_a   1.000
_cell.length_b   1.000
_cell.length_c   1.000
_cell.angle_alpha   90.00
_cell.angle_beta   90.00
_cell.angle_gamma   90.00
#
_symmetry.space_group_name_H-M   'P 1'
#
loop_
_entity.id
_entity.type
_entity.pdbx_description
1 polymer ?
#
loop_
_entity_poly.entity_id
_entity_poly.type
_entity_poly.pdbx_seq_one_letter_code
_entity_poly.pdbx_strand_id
1 'polypeptide(L)'
;MSCSICLSKLKDPVSIPCGHVHCSDCLATHCATSSENFKAACPTCREEFNTVRPELACLPRKLHQYILPSIRRVYIDAPSGSSNASLRQKLAAAEAHARALDEDNDRLRAEAEEYRDVASRRERLLVDEIEHATIEMADAEAELKALRVKYDKLKKHCRALEKDGQENNRRVSAPPPFNVSKRTIDVDLSPTKDGSTPKRLRIIRPLPSRGRVASLQTPTKTGAELGSPFRTG
;
A
#
# COMPACT_ATOMS: atom_id res chain seq x y z
N MET A 1 44.96 -57.89 -20.62
CA MET A 1 44.40 -58.20 -19.29
C MET A 1 43.09 -58.96 -19.47
N SER A 2 43.11 -60.28 -19.29
CA SER A 2 41.96 -61.20 -19.40
C SER A 2 41.78 -61.95 -18.08
N CYS A 3 40.55 -62.39 -17.78
CA CYS A 3 40.28 -63.19 -16.58
C CYS A 3 40.67 -64.64 -16.81
N SER A 4 41.41 -65.26 -15.89
CA SER A 4 41.78 -66.68 -16.00
C SER A 4 40.63 -67.67 -15.75
N ILE A 5 39.48 -67.21 -15.26
CA ILE A 5 38.30 -68.05 -15.02
C ILE A 5 37.38 -68.06 -16.25
N CYS A 6 36.90 -66.90 -16.68
CA CYS A 6 35.96 -66.80 -17.82
C CYS A 6 36.65 -66.57 -19.18
N LEU A 7 37.99 -66.43 -19.19
CA LEU A 7 38.83 -66.24 -20.37
C LEU A 7 38.50 -64.99 -21.22
N SER A 8 37.63 -64.10 -20.72
CA SER A 8 37.21 -62.86 -21.41
C SER A 8 37.93 -61.62 -20.86
N LYS A 9 37.66 -60.46 -21.47
CA LYS A 9 38.05 -59.15 -20.91
C LYS A 9 37.47 -59.01 -19.49
N LEU A 10 38.28 -58.46 -18.59
CA LEU A 10 37.88 -58.22 -17.19
C LEU A 10 36.67 -57.29 -17.12
N LYS A 11 35.64 -57.71 -16.38
CA LYS A 11 34.48 -56.90 -15.99
C LYS A 11 34.58 -56.68 -14.49
N ASP A 12 34.56 -55.42 -14.06
CA ASP A 12 34.75 -55.03 -12.66
C ASP A 12 35.96 -55.73 -12.02
N PRO A 13 37.18 -55.42 -12.50
CA PRO A 13 38.36 -56.16 -12.08
C PRO A 13 38.63 -56.00 -10.58
N VAL A 14 38.91 -57.14 -9.93
CA VAL A 14 39.29 -57.21 -8.52
C VAL A 14 40.65 -57.90 -8.39
N SER A 15 41.52 -57.36 -7.52
CA SER A 15 42.78 -57.98 -7.15
C SER A 15 42.68 -58.69 -5.80
N ILE A 16 43.45 -59.77 -5.67
CA ILE A 16 43.67 -60.54 -4.44
C ILE A 16 45.11 -60.36 -3.94
N PRO A 17 45.46 -60.76 -2.71
CA PRO A 17 46.76 -60.43 -2.11
C PRO A 17 47.98 -60.91 -2.90
N CYS A 18 47.84 -62.01 -3.64
CA CYS A 18 48.88 -62.54 -4.54
C CYS A 18 49.07 -61.71 -5.83
N GLY A 19 48.31 -60.63 -6.02
CA GLY A 19 48.41 -59.71 -7.17
C GLY A 19 47.66 -60.13 -8.43
N HIS A 20 47.07 -61.33 -8.47
CA HIS A 20 46.25 -61.76 -9.61
C HIS A 20 44.92 -61.01 -9.66
N VAL A 21 44.42 -60.77 -10.89
CA VAL A 21 43.20 -60.00 -11.15
C VAL A 21 42.18 -60.85 -11.89
N HIS A 22 40.94 -60.84 -11.41
CA HIS A 22 39.81 -61.56 -11.99
C HIS A 22 38.59 -60.65 -12.09
N CYS A 23 37.52 -61.07 -12.78
CA CYS A 23 36.23 -60.38 -12.68
C CYS A 23 35.67 -60.54 -11.28
N SER A 24 34.99 -59.52 -10.76
CA SER A 24 34.30 -59.57 -9.45
C SER A 24 33.44 -60.82 -9.31
N ASP A 25 32.58 -61.10 -10.29
CA ASP A 25 31.64 -62.23 -10.25
C ASP A 25 32.32 -63.59 -10.38
N CYS A 26 33.38 -63.67 -11.18
CA CYS A 26 34.15 -64.90 -11.33
C CYS A 26 34.86 -65.27 -10.03
N LEU A 27 35.49 -64.29 -9.37
CA LEU A 27 36.15 -64.53 -8.11
C LEU A 27 35.14 -64.83 -7.00
N ALA A 28 34.00 -64.13 -6.95
CA ALA A 28 32.95 -64.40 -5.97
C ALA A 28 32.42 -65.84 -6.06
N THR A 29 32.15 -66.32 -7.28
CA THR A 29 31.70 -67.71 -7.51
C THR A 29 32.76 -68.72 -7.05
N HIS A 30 34.04 -68.48 -7.35
CA HIS A 30 35.14 -69.35 -6.93
C HIS A 30 35.34 -69.37 -5.40
N CYS A 31 35.20 -68.23 -4.74
CA CYS A 31 35.31 -68.13 -3.28
C CYS A 31 34.13 -68.81 -2.58
N ALA A 32 32.93 -68.77 -3.16
CA ALA A 32 31.75 -69.42 -2.59
C ALA A 32 31.92 -70.95 -2.50
N THR A 33 32.53 -71.58 -3.51
CA THR A 33 32.76 -73.03 -3.55
C THR A 33 33.88 -73.51 -2.63
N SER A 34 34.74 -72.61 -2.17
CA SER A 34 35.97 -72.95 -1.42
C SER A 34 35.95 -72.43 0.02
N SER A 35 34.78 -72.04 0.54
CA SER A 35 34.63 -71.21 1.73
C SER A 35 34.81 -71.93 3.08
N GLU A 36 35.34 -73.15 3.09
CA GLU A 36 35.70 -73.84 4.33
C GLU A 36 36.76 -73.01 5.09
N ASN A 37 36.43 -72.57 6.30
CA ASN A 37 37.31 -71.84 7.21
C ASN A 37 37.72 -70.41 6.78
N PHE A 38 36.88 -69.69 6.05
CA PHE A 38 37.11 -68.26 5.72
C PHE A 38 38.37 -67.99 4.87
N LYS A 39 38.89 -69.02 4.23
CA LYS A 39 40.01 -68.93 3.30
C LYS A 39 39.55 -69.32 1.90
N ALA A 40 40.20 -68.76 0.90
CA ALA A 40 40.06 -69.18 -0.49
C ALA A 40 41.44 -69.24 -1.14
N ALA A 41 41.61 -70.11 -2.13
CA ALA A 41 42.83 -70.16 -2.92
C ALA A 41 42.70 -69.29 -4.17
N CYS A 42 43.80 -68.70 -4.63
CA CYS A 42 43.84 -68.02 -5.91
C CYS A 42 43.55 -69.01 -7.07
N PRO A 43 42.62 -68.71 -7.99
CA PRO A 43 42.35 -69.54 -9.16
C PRO A 43 43.57 -69.73 -10.08
N THR A 44 44.54 -68.80 -10.05
CA THR A 44 45.71 -68.81 -10.93
C THR A 44 46.94 -69.47 -10.28
N CYS A 45 47.34 -69.05 -9.07
CA CYS A 45 48.56 -69.56 -8.40
C CYS A 45 48.30 -70.44 -7.18
N ARG A 46 47.03 -70.65 -6.80
CA ARG A 46 46.60 -71.46 -5.65
C ARG A 46 47.08 -70.96 -4.28
N GLU A 47 47.63 -69.75 -4.20
CA GLU A 47 47.98 -69.13 -2.93
C GLU A 47 46.73 -68.85 -2.09
N GLU A 48 46.75 -69.25 -0.82
CA GLU A 48 45.64 -69.03 0.11
C GLU A 48 45.54 -67.57 0.54
N PHE A 49 44.32 -67.05 0.63
CA PHE A 49 44.05 -65.74 1.20
C PHE A 49 42.78 -65.76 2.06
N ASN A 50 42.73 -64.85 3.03
CA ASN A 50 41.58 -64.69 3.91
C ASN A 50 40.44 -63.93 3.18
N THR A 51 39.22 -64.45 3.19
CA THR A 51 38.05 -63.78 2.59
C THR A 51 37.31 -62.88 3.58
N VAL A 52 37.55 -63.02 4.89
CA VAL A 52 36.91 -62.22 5.93
C VAL A 52 37.60 -60.88 6.08
N ARG A 53 36.77 -59.83 6.10
CA ARG A 53 37.16 -58.51 6.56
C ARG A 53 36.73 -58.34 8.02
N PRO A 54 37.64 -58.06 8.97
CA PRO A 54 37.24 -57.79 10.34
C PRO A 54 36.40 -56.52 10.41
N GLU A 55 35.36 -56.54 11.23
CA GLU A 55 34.55 -55.36 11.49
C GLU A 55 35.40 -54.26 12.16
N LEU A 56 35.35 -53.05 11.60
CA LEU A 56 36.11 -51.92 12.12
C LEU A 56 35.70 -51.57 13.56
N ALA A 57 34.46 -51.86 13.96
CA ALA A 57 33.98 -51.66 15.32
C ALA A 57 34.78 -52.46 16.37
N CYS A 58 35.29 -53.63 15.99
CA CYS A 58 36.07 -54.52 16.87
C CYS A 58 37.56 -54.16 16.92
N LEU A 59 37.99 -53.12 16.18
CA LEU A 59 39.38 -52.73 16.05
C LEU A 59 39.61 -51.29 16.55
N PRO A 60 40.71 -51.00 17.24
CA PRO A 60 41.05 -49.63 17.61
C PRO A 60 41.16 -48.73 16.37
N ARG A 61 40.66 -47.48 16.44
CA ARG A 61 40.63 -46.53 15.31
C ARG A 61 41.97 -46.36 14.59
N LYS A 62 43.09 -46.40 15.32
CA LYS A 62 44.44 -46.26 14.75
C LYS A 62 44.78 -47.39 13.76
N LEU A 63 44.15 -48.56 13.90
CA LEU A 63 44.38 -49.71 13.03
C LEU A 63 43.52 -49.66 11.75
N HIS A 64 42.43 -48.88 11.72
CA HIS A 64 41.48 -48.88 10.60
C HIS A 64 42.14 -48.58 9.26
N GLN A 65 43.14 -47.70 9.21
CA GLN A 65 43.87 -47.36 7.99
C GLN A 65 44.71 -48.50 7.42
N TYR A 66 45.07 -49.49 8.24
CA TYR A 66 45.85 -50.66 7.82
C TYR A 66 44.95 -51.86 7.48
N ILE A 67 43.66 -51.79 7.79
CA ILE A 67 42.69 -52.83 7.45
C ILE A 67 42.24 -52.64 6.01
N LEU A 68 42.88 -53.38 5.13
CA LEU A 68 42.54 -53.41 3.72
C LEU A 68 41.86 -54.74 3.39
N PRO A 69 40.75 -54.73 2.63
CA PRO A 69 40.10 -55.97 2.24
C PRO A 69 41.05 -56.79 1.38
N SER A 70 41.01 -58.12 1.53
CA SER A 70 41.83 -59.02 0.73
C SER A 70 41.45 -58.98 -0.75
N ILE A 71 40.15 -58.86 -1.04
CA ILE A 71 39.63 -58.66 -2.39
C ILE A 71 39.39 -57.15 -2.59
N ARG A 72 40.10 -56.53 -3.52
CA ARG A 72 40.05 -55.09 -3.77
C ARG A 72 39.62 -54.81 -5.20
N ARG A 73 38.69 -53.87 -5.40
CA ARG A 73 38.40 -53.36 -6.74
C ARG A 73 39.62 -52.60 -7.24
N VAL A 74 40.06 -52.93 -8.45
CA VAL A 74 41.14 -52.21 -9.13
C VAL A 74 40.58 -51.53 -10.35
N TYR A 75 41.04 -50.32 -10.63
CA TYR A 75 40.72 -49.63 -11.86
C TYR A 75 41.90 -49.80 -12.80
N ILE A 76 41.76 -50.69 -13.78
CA ILE A 76 42.77 -50.91 -14.81
C ILE A 76 42.34 -50.06 -16.00
N ASP A 77 43.09 -48.99 -16.27
CA ASP A 77 42.89 -48.18 -17.45
C ASP A 77 43.01 -49.07 -18.69
N ALA A 78 41.87 -49.34 -19.33
CA ALA A 78 41.90 -49.92 -20.65
C ALA A 78 42.55 -48.88 -21.59
N PRO A 79 43.58 -49.23 -22.38
CA PRO A 79 44.23 -48.30 -23.31
C PRO A 79 43.34 -48.05 -24.52
N SER A 80 42.22 -47.35 -24.31
CA SER A 80 41.35 -46.88 -25.38
C SER A 80 40.49 -45.74 -24.84
N GLY A 81 40.69 -44.53 -25.38
CA GLY A 81 39.83 -43.36 -25.16
C GLY A 81 38.35 -43.54 -25.55
N SER A 82 37.90 -44.78 -25.81
CA SER A 82 36.56 -45.16 -26.23
C SER A 82 35.66 -45.62 -25.08
N SER A 83 36.22 -46.16 -23.99
CA SER A 83 35.42 -46.75 -22.88
C SER A 83 34.49 -45.74 -22.18
N ASN A 84 34.77 -44.44 -22.28
CA ASN A 84 33.99 -43.38 -21.66
C ASN A 84 33.57 -42.28 -22.65
N ALA A 85 33.73 -42.49 -23.96
CA ALA A 85 33.41 -41.45 -24.96
C ALA A 85 31.93 -41.03 -24.91
N SER A 86 31.01 -42.00 -24.77
CA SER A 86 29.58 -41.73 -24.62
C SER A 86 29.26 -40.97 -23.32
N LEU A 87 29.91 -41.30 -22.21
CA LEU A 87 29.71 -40.60 -20.94
C LEU A 87 30.26 -39.17 -20.98
N ARG A 88 31.44 -38.97 -21.61
CA ARG A 88 32.00 -37.64 -21.84
C ARG A 88 31.12 -36.79 -22.74
N GLN A 89 30.52 -37.38 -23.77
CA GLN A 89 29.57 -36.69 -24.64
C GLN A 89 28.30 -36.30 -23.87
N LYS A 90 27.74 -37.20 -23.05
CA LYS A 90 26.58 -36.90 -22.19
C LYS A 90 26.90 -35.81 -21.16
N LEU A 91 28.08 -35.85 -20.56
CA LEU A 91 28.55 -34.82 -19.64
C LEU A 91 28.64 -33.46 -20.34
N ALA A 92 29.30 -33.41 -21.50
CA ALA A 92 29.42 -32.18 -22.28
C ALA A 92 28.04 -31.62 -22.71
N ALA A 93 27.10 -32.49 -23.10
CA ALA A 93 25.74 -32.10 -23.45
C ALA A 93 24.96 -31.57 -22.23
N ALA A 94 25.09 -32.24 -21.07
CA ALA A 94 24.45 -31.80 -19.83
C ALA A 94 25.02 -30.47 -19.34
N GLU A 95 26.34 -30.29 -19.42
CA GLU A 95 27.00 -29.02 -19.09
C GLU A 95 26.57 -27.89 -20.03
N ALA A 96 26.42 -28.17 -21.33
CA ALA A 96 25.91 -27.18 -22.29
C ALA A 96 24.46 -26.80 -21.98
N HIS A 97 23.61 -27.77 -21.65
CA HIS A 97 22.22 -27.52 -21.27
C HIS A 97 22.11 -26.73 -19.96
N ALA A 98 22.94 -27.05 -18.96
CA ALA A 98 22.99 -26.29 -17.72
C ALA A 98 23.35 -24.82 -17.98
N ARG A 99 24.39 -24.57 -18.79
CA ARG A 99 24.76 -23.20 -19.17
C ARG A 99 23.63 -22.46 -19.89
N ALA A 100 22.94 -23.11 -20.82
CA ALA A 100 21.81 -22.50 -21.52
C ALA A 100 20.66 -22.14 -20.56
N LEU A 101 20.36 -23.00 -19.59
CA LEU A 101 19.36 -22.70 -18.57
C LEU A 101 19.80 -21.57 -17.62
N ASP A 102 21.08 -21.49 -17.29
CA ASP A 102 21.61 -20.39 -16.47
C ASP A 102 21.46 -19.04 -17.22
N GLU A 103 21.79 -19.00 -18.51
CA GLU A 103 21.59 -17.83 -19.37
C GLU A 103 20.10 -17.43 -19.47
N ASP A 104 19.20 -18.41 -19.62
CA ASP A 104 17.76 -18.17 -19.65
C ASP A 104 17.22 -17.66 -18.30
N ASN A 105 17.70 -18.22 -17.18
CA ASN A 105 17.34 -17.78 -15.84
C ASN A 105 17.81 -16.35 -15.57
N ASP A 106 19.02 -16.00 -15.98
CA ASP A 106 19.55 -14.65 -15.83
C ASP A 106 18.77 -13.64 -16.68
N ARG A 107 18.39 -14.01 -17.91
CA ARG A 107 17.49 -13.20 -18.75
C ARG A 107 16.14 -12.97 -18.07
N LEU A 108 15.49 -14.03 -17.58
CA LEU A 108 14.19 -13.92 -16.91
C LEU A 108 14.26 -13.09 -15.62
N ARG A 109 15.36 -13.21 -14.87
CA ARG A 109 15.59 -12.40 -13.67
C ARG A 109 15.74 -10.92 -14.01
N ALA A 110 16.50 -10.59 -15.05
CA ALA A 110 16.65 -9.22 -15.51
C ALA A 110 15.30 -8.63 -15.97
N GLU A 111 14.52 -9.38 -16.74
CA GLU A 111 13.18 -8.96 -17.18
C GLU A 111 12.24 -8.74 -15.96
N ALA A 112 12.27 -9.63 -14.98
CA ALA A 112 11.49 -9.49 -13.75
C ALA A 112 11.94 -8.31 -12.87
N GLU A 113 13.22 -7.93 -12.91
CA GLU A 113 13.73 -6.72 -12.26
C GLU A 113 13.22 -5.46 -12.97
N GLU A 114 13.27 -5.43 -14.30
CA GLU A 114 12.75 -4.30 -15.08
C GLU A 114 11.25 -4.07 -14.83
N TYR A 115 10.43 -5.12 -14.80
CA TYR A 115 9.01 -4.99 -14.48
C TYR A 115 8.77 -4.47 -13.06
N ARG A 116 9.53 -4.97 -12.07
CA ARG A 116 9.43 -4.48 -10.68
C ARG A 116 9.83 -3.01 -10.58
N ASP A 117 10.84 -2.60 -11.33
CA ASP A 117 11.30 -1.21 -11.40
C ASP A 117 10.25 -0.29 -12.03
N VAL A 118 9.64 -0.71 -13.14
CA VAL A 118 8.54 0.02 -13.79
C VAL A 118 7.35 0.13 -12.84
N ALA A 119 6.95 -0.96 -12.18
CA ALA A 119 5.85 -0.96 -11.22
C ALA A 119 6.14 -0.03 -10.03
N SER A 120 7.35 -0.10 -9.47
CA SER A 120 7.78 0.75 -8.34
C SER A 120 7.81 2.23 -8.74
N ARG A 121 8.25 2.55 -9.97
CA ARG A 121 8.17 3.92 -10.50
C ARG A 121 6.73 4.41 -10.62
N ARG A 122 5.85 3.58 -11.16
CA ARG A 122 4.42 3.93 -11.30
C ARG A 122 3.76 4.12 -9.95
N GLU A 123 4.05 3.26 -8.98
CA GLU A 123 3.54 3.37 -7.61
C GLU A 123 3.95 4.70 -6.97
N ARG A 124 5.24 5.09 -7.06
CA ARG A 124 5.70 6.39 -6.56
C ARG A 124 4.94 7.57 -7.18
N LEU A 125 4.77 7.57 -8.50
CA LEU A 125 4.02 8.62 -9.19
C LEU A 125 2.56 8.69 -8.70
N LEU A 126 1.92 7.54 -8.50
CA LEU A 126 0.56 7.49 -7.98
C LEU A 126 0.48 7.99 -6.53
N VAL A 127 1.47 7.67 -5.71
CA VAL A 127 1.56 8.20 -4.34
C VAL A 127 1.70 9.72 -4.36
N ASP A 128 2.61 10.26 -5.17
CA ASP A 128 2.80 11.71 -5.32
C ASP A 128 1.51 12.40 -5.83
N GLU A 129 0.83 11.81 -6.82
CA GLU A 129 -0.47 12.30 -7.33
C GLU A 129 -1.54 12.33 -6.23
N ILE A 130 -1.63 11.26 -5.42
CA ILE A 130 -2.57 11.17 -4.30
C ILE A 130 -2.22 12.22 -3.23
N GLU A 131 -0.95 12.34 -2.86
CA GLU A 131 -0.50 13.32 -1.87
C GLU A 131 -0.87 14.74 -2.30
N HIS A 132 -0.59 15.11 -3.55
CA HIS A 132 -0.99 16.41 -4.10
C HIS A 132 -2.50 16.61 -4.05
N ALA A 133 -3.30 15.63 -4.51
CA ALA A 133 -4.75 15.73 -4.46
C ALA A 133 -5.28 15.85 -3.02
N THR A 134 -4.66 15.17 -2.05
CA THR A 134 -5.07 15.27 -0.64
C THR A 134 -4.82 16.66 -0.05
N ILE A 135 -3.70 17.29 -0.41
CA ILE A 135 -3.38 18.67 0.00
C ILE A 135 -4.39 19.64 -0.60
N GLU A 136 -4.64 19.54 -1.91
CA GLU A 136 -5.62 20.40 -2.60
C GLU A 136 -7.03 20.26 -2.00
N MET A 137 -7.46 19.03 -1.70
CA MET A 137 -8.74 18.78 -1.04
C MET A 137 -8.80 19.39 0.36
N ALA A 138 -7.72 19.30 1.14
CA ALA A 138 -7.66 19.91 2.47
C ALA A 138 -7.73 21.44 2.41
N ASP A 139 -7.05 22.06 1.45
CA ASP A 139 -7.09 23.51 1.23
C ASP A 139 -8.49 23.96 0.81
N ALA A 140 -9.11 23.27 -0.16
CA ALA A 140 -10.48 23.54 -0.58
C ALA A 140 -11.50 23.40 0.58
N GLU A 141 -11.34 22.39 1.44
CA GLU A 141 -12.16 22.26 2.64
C GLU A 141 -11.98 23.43 3.61
N ALA A 142 -10.76 23.90 3.80
CA ALA A 142 -10.47 25.05 4.66
C ALA A 142 -11.13 26.33 4.10
N GLU A 143 -11.06 26.54 2.79
CA GLU A 143 -11.74 27.64 2.11
C GLU A 143 -13.26 27.58 2.27
N LEU A 144 -13.87 26.41 2.08
CA LEU A 144 -15.31 26.19 2.26
C LEU A 144 -15.73 26.46 3.71
N LYS A 145 -14.95 26.01 4.71
CA LYS A 145 -15.18 26.30 6.13
C LYS A 145 -15.11 27.81 6.38
N ALA A 146 -14.11 28.51 5.85
CA ALA A 146 -13.98 29.95 6.00
C ALA A 146 -15.13 30.72 5.33
N LEU A 147 -15.53 30.31 4.12
CA LEU A 147 -16.63 30.91 3.39
C LEU A 147 -17.96 30.71 4.11
N ARG A 148 -18.18 29.53 4.70
CA ARG A 148 -19.35 29.24 5.52
C ARG A 148 -19.45 30.16 6.73
N VAL A 149 -18.34 30.40 7.44
CA VAL A 149 -18.30 31.37 8.55
C VAL A 149 -18.65 32.77 8.07
N LYS A 150 -18.14 33.20 6.91
CA LYS A 150 -18.48 34.51 6.31
C LYS A 150 -19.97 34.59 5.97
N TYR A 151 -20.52 33.56 5.34
CA TYR A 151 -21.94 33.47 5.00
C TYR A 151 -22.83 33.53 6.25
N ASP A 152 -22.50 32.78 7.31
CA ASP A 152 -23.27 32.79 8.55
C ASP A 152 -23.24 34.15 9.24
N LYS A 153 -22.10 34.86 9.21
CA LYS A 153 -22.00 36.26 9.68
C LYS A 153 -22.91 37.18 8.88
N LEU A 154 -22.82 37.13 7.56
CA LEU A 154 -23.64 37.96 6.67
C LEU A 154 -25.14 37.68 6.86
N LYS A 155 -25.52 36.40 6.97
CA LYS A 155 -26.89 35.96 7.22
C LYS A 155 -27.44 36.52 8.53
N LYS A 156 -26.64 36.52 9.61
CA LYS A 156 -27.02 37.14 10.88
C LYS A 156 -27.19 38.65 10.74
N HIS A 157 -26.31 39.32 10.00
CA HIS A 157 -26.40 40.74 9.75
C HIS A 157 -27.66 41.13 8.97
N CYS A 158 -27.98 40.42 7.88
CA CYS A 158 -29.22 40.66 7.13
C CYS A 158 -30.47 40.50 8.02
N ARG A 159 -30.50 39.45 8.85
CA ARG A 159 -31.61 39.24 9.81
C ARG A 159 -31.73 40.37 10.84
N ALA A 160 -30.61 40.95 11.27
CA ALA A 160 -30.62 42.09 12.20
C ALA A 160 -31.22 43.33 11.52
N LEU A 161 -30.76 43.66 10.31
CA LEU A 161 -31.29 44.77 9.53
C LEU A 161 -32.78 44.61 9.22
N GLU A 162 -33.25 43.39 8.93
CA GLU A 162 -34.67 43.10 8.74
C GLU A 162 -35.50 43.39 10.01
N LYS A 163 -35.00 43.01 11.19
CA LYS A 163 -35.65 43.31 12.47
C LYS A 163 -35.66 44.80 12.77
N ASP A 164 -34.54 45.49 12.53
CA ASP A 164 -34.43 46.94 12.72
C ASP A 164 -35.39 47.68 11.78
N GLY A 165 -35.50 47.22 10.53
CA GLY A 165 -36.49 47.73 9.57
C GLY A 165 -37.93 47.50 10.02
N GLN A 166 -38.26 46.31 10.54
CA GLN A 166 -39.58 46.02 11.12
C GLN A 166 -39.88 46.89 12.35
N GLU A 167 -38.90 47.09 13.24
CA GLU A 167 -39.06 47.93 14.43
C GLU A 167 -39.21 49.41 14.06
N ASN A 168 -38.40 49.91 13.13
CA ASN A 168 -38.52 51.28 12.64
C ASN A 168 -39.87 51.51 11.96
N ASN A 169 -40.34 50.56 11.15
CA ASN A 169 -41.67 50.62 10.54
C ASN A 169 -42.79 50.63 11.60
N ARG A 170 -42.67 49.82 12.67
CA ARG A 170 -43.58 49.87 13.82
C ARG A 170 -43.55 51.23 14.53
N ARG A 171 -42.38 51.84 14.71
CA ARG A 171 -42.23 53.17 15.33
C ARG A 171 -42.86 54.28 14.47
N VAL A 172 -42.66 54.24 13.15
CA VAL A 172 -43.25 55.21 12.21
C VAL A 172 -44.77 55.02 12.09
N SER A 173 -45.27 53.78 12.21
CA SER A 173 -46.70 53.45 12.14
C SER A 173 -47.45 53.64 13.47
N ALA A 174 -46.77 53.98 14.57
CA ALA A 174 -47.42 54.21 15.86
C ALA A 174 -48.13 55.57 15.88
N PRO A 175 -49.43 55.64 16.25
CA PRO A 175 -50.14 56.91 16.34
C PRO A 175 -49.56 57.78 17.47
N PRO A 176 -49.46 59.11 17.30
CA PRO A 176 -48.94 59.99 18.35
C PRO A 176 -49.83 59.93 19.60
N PRO A 177 -49.27 60.10 20.82
CA PRO A 177 -50.08 60.12 22.03
C PRO A 177 -51.02 61.33 22.01
N PHE A 178 -52.31 61.08 21.82
CA PHE A 178 -53.35 62.10 21.98
C PHE A 178 -53.55 62.39 23.46
N ASN A 179 -52.93 63.47 23.95
CA ASN A 179 -53.21 63.99 25.29
C ASN A 179 -54.32 65.05 25.18
N VAL A 180 -55.58 64.65 25.40
CA VAL A 180 -56.71 65.58 25.40
C VAL A 180 -56.83 66.23 26.79
N SER A 181 -56.24 67.41 26.95
CA SER A 181 -56.54 68.28 28.10
C SER A 181 -57.99 68.77 27.99
N LYS A 182 -58.90 68.13 28.73
CA LYS A 182 -60.25 68.67 28.94
C LYS A 182 -60.16 69.86 29.91
N ARG A 183 -60.32 71.09 29.41
CA ARG A 183 -60.68 72.23 30.26
C ARG A 183 -62.19 72.42 30.20
N THR A 184 -62.89 72.08 31.28
CA THR A 184 -64.24 72.55 31.57
C THR A 184 -64.16 74.01 31.99
N ILE A 185 -64.94 74.88 31.34
CA ILE A 185 -65.16 76.25 31.76
C ILE A 185 -66.59 76.32 32.28
N ASP A 186 -66.74 76.48 33.59
CA ASP A 186 -68.03 76.77 34.22
C ASP A 186 -68.30 78.28 34.05
N VAL A 187 -69.42 78.60 33.40
CA VAL A 187 -69.90 79.99 33.29
C VAL A 187 -71.00 80.16 34.32
N ASP A 188 -70.67 80.93 35.36
CA ASP A 188 -71.58 81.37 36.41
C ASP A 188 -72.51 82.48 35.85
N LEU A 189 -73.81 82.30 36.02
CA LEU A 189 -74.83 83.30 35.74
C LEU A 189 -75.71 83.40 36.98
N SER A 190 -75.32 84.28 37.90
CA SER A 190 -76.19 84.74 38.97
C SER A 190 -77.15 85.84 38.45
N PRO A 191 -78.39 85.91 38.95
CA PRO A 191 -79.52 86.53 38.27
C PRO A 191 -79.79 87.98 38.71
N THR A 192 -80.31 88.83 37.81
CA THR A 192 -81.04 90.03 38.19
C THR A 192 -82.33 90.15 37.38
N LYS A 193 -83.44 89.83 38.05
CA LYS A 193 -84.79 90.42 37.98
C LYS A 193 -85.26 90.93 36.61
N ASP A 194 -86.06 90.13 35.91
CA ASP A 194 -87.50 90.35 35.72
C ASP A 194 -88.09 89.22 34.87
N GLY A 195 -89.34 88.84 35.18
CA GLY A 195 -89.90 87.53 34.91
C GLY A 195 -89.95 87.11 33.43
N SER A 196 -89.24 86.03 33.11
CA SER A 196 -89.66 84.97 32.16
C SER A 196 -88.55 83.90 32.09
N THR A 197 -88.94 82.62 32.07
CA THR A 197 -88.02 81.47 32.07
C THR A 197 -87.17 81.37 30.80
N PRO A 198 -85.83 81.31 30.85
CA PRO A 198 -85.03 81.01 29.66
C PRO A 198 -84.69 79.52 29.57
N LYS A 199 -85.12 78.89 28.48
CA LYS A 199 -84.73 77.55 28.03
C LYS A 199 -83.25 77.55 27.61
N ARG A 200 -82.46 76.59 28.10
CA ARG A 200 -81.03 76.45 27.79
C ARG A 200 -80.84 75.58 26.53
N LEU A 201 -80.49 76.20 25.41
CA LEU A 201 -80.08 75.52 24.18
C LEU A 201 -78.55 75.32 24.16
N ARG A 202 -78.12 74.09 23.87
CA ARG A 202 -76.70 73.69 23.84
C ARG A 202 -76.27 73.60 22.37
N ILE A 203 -75.45 74.54 21.92
CA ILE A 203 -74.90 74.55 20.55
C ILE A 203 -73.43 74.14 20.62
N ILE A 204 -73.09 73.00 20.04
CA ILE A 204 -71.71 72.54 19.85
C ILE A 204 -71.34 72.87 18.40
N ARG A 205 -70.36 73.75 18.19
CA ARG A 205 -69.75 73.97 16.86
C ARG A 205 -68.29 73.53 16.90
N PRO A 206 -67.88 72.55 16.08
CA PRO A 206 -66.48 72.22 15.91
C PRO A 206 -65.81 73.25 14.97
N LEU A 207 -64.69 73.83 15.39
CA LEU A 207 -63.78 74.57 14.49
C LEU A 207 -62.64 73.65 14.04
N PRO A 208 -62.26 73.64 12.76
CA PRO A 208 -61.09 72.91 12.29
C PRO A 208 -59.81 73.70 12.59
N SER A 209 -58.92 73.13 13.40
CA SER A 209 -57.57 73.67 13.57
C SER A 209 -56.69 73.28 12.39
N ARG A 210 -56.20 74.30 11.67
CA ARG A 210 -55.27 74.24 10.54
C ARG A 210 -54.07 73.34 10.82
N GLY A 211 -53.85 72.38 9.92
CA GLY A 211 -52.64 71.57 9.86
C GLY A 211 -51.41 72.42 9.57
N ARG A 212 -50.29 72.09 10.24
CA ARG A 212 -48.97 72.62 9.93
C ARG A 212 -48.23 71.54 9.15
N VAL A 213 -47.96 71.80 7.88
CA VAL A 213 -47.24 70.90 6.97
C VAL A 213 -45.77 70.88 7.40
N ALA A 214 -45.25 69.73 7.80
CA ALA A 214 -43.82 69.54 8.03
C ALA A 214 -43.14 69.29 6.69
N SER A 215 -42.17 70.14 6.34
CA SER A 215 -41.38 70.03 5.11
C SER A 215 -40.57 68.74 5.10
N LEU A 216 -40.83 67.91 4.08
CA LEU A 216 -39.98 66.80 3.67
C LEU A 216 -38.64 67.36 3.15
N GLN A 217 -37.53 67.02 3.81
CA GLN A 217 -36.21 67.11 3.21
C GLN A 217 -35.82 65.71 2.72
N THR A 218 -35.79 65.56 1.40
CA THR A 218 -35.23 64.40 0.68
C THR A 218 -33.71 64.52 0.54
N PRO A 219 -32.99 63.39 0.32
CA PRO A 219 -31.55 63.32 0.48
C PRO A 219 -30.79 63.89 -0.71
N THR A 220 -29.69 64.59 -0.45
CA THR A 220 -28.74 65.00 -1.47
C THR A 220 -27.89 63.81 -1.91
N LYS A 221 -28.11 63.39 -3.16
CA LYS A 221 -27.16 62.63 -3.97
C LYS A 221 -25.97 63.52 -4.34
N THR A 222 -24.75 63.02 -4.20
CA THR A 222 -23.61 63.45 -5.00
C THR A 222 -23.11 62.25 -5.80
N GLY A 223 -23.12 62.41 -7.13
CA GLY A 223 -22.44 61.54 -8.09
C GLY A 223 -20.93 61.51 -7.85
N ALA A 224 -20.26 60.41 -8.17
CA ALA A 224 -19.79 60.02 -9.51
C ALA A 224 -18.38 60.58 -9.78
N GLU A 225 -17.51 59.70 -10.29
CA GLU A 225 -16.28 59.87 -11.11
C GLU A 225 -15.38 58.64 -10.77
N LEU A 226 -15.48 57.53 -11.50
CA LEU A 226 -14.73 57.21 -12.73
C LEU A 226 -13.21 57.33 -12.56
N GLY A 227 -12.53 56.17 -12.54
CA GLY A 227 -11.09 56.06 -12.47
C GLY A 227 -10.62 54.61 -12.66
N SER A 228 -10.57 54.18 -13.91
CA SER A 228 -9.79 53.05 -14.42
C SER A 228 -9.15 53.55 -15.73
N PRO A 229 -8.05 52.97 -16.29
CA PRO A 229 -7.18 51.89 -15.80
C PRO A 229 -5.66 52.12 -16.08
N PHE A 230 -4.86 51.06 -15.87
CA PHE A 230 -3.61 50.71 -16.58
C PHE A 230 -2.26 51.39 -16.25
N ARG A 231 -1.32 50.59 -15.72
CA ARG A 231 -0.02 50.30 -16.38
C ARG A 231 0.71 49.10 -15.75
N THR A 232 0.72 47.99 -16.46
CA THR A 232 1.79 46.97 -16.45
C THR A 232 2.69 47.24 -17.66
N GLY A 233 4.00 47.03 -17.52
CA GLY A 233 4.99 47.15 -18.60
C GLY A 233 6.26 47.80 -18.10
#